data_AF-A0A392QSQ2-F1
#
_entry.id   AF-A0A392QSQ2-F1
#
_cell.length_a   1.000
_cell.length_b   1.000
_cell.length_c   1.000
_cell.angle_alpha   90.00
_cell.angle_beta   90.00
_cell.angle_gamma   90.00
#
_symmetry.space_group_name_H-M   'P 1'
#
loop_
_entity.id
_entity.type
_entity.pdbx_description
1 polymer ?
#
loop_
_entity_poly.entity_id
_entity_poly.type
_entity_poly.pdbx_seq_one_letter_code
_entity_poly.pdbx_strand_id
1 'polypeptide(L)'
;YLIDTKQTNFQVTNVLSKLVVLELDRMENLEELFNGPISLDSLKNLEKLSIKDCKHLRSLFKFKLNLCNLKTVELQSCPTIDFKKSRGTRDIENISL
;
A
#
# COMPACT_ATOMS: atom_id res chain seq x y z
N TYR A 1 0.08 -10.49 6.91
CA TYR A 1 0.09 -9.93 5.53
C TYR A 1 -1.32 -9.84 5.00
N LEU A 2 -1.66 -8.90 4.11
CA LEU A 2 -2.98 -8.85 3.47
C LEU A 2 -3.06 -9.80 2.26
N ILE A 3 -2.03 -9.81 1.41
CA ILE A 3 -1.95 -10.65 0.22
C ILE A 3 -0.62 -11.41 0.23
N ASP A 4 -0.66 -12.72 -0.04
CA ASP A 4 0.53 -13.56 -0.19
C ASP A 4 0.75 -13.93 -1.66
N THR A 5 1.85 -13.46 -2.24
CA THR A 5 2.29 -13.81 -3.60
C THR A 5 3.65 -14.49 -3.62
N LYS A 6 4.18 -14.92 -2.46
CA LYS A 6 5.55 -15.45 -2.33
C LYS A 6 5.80 -16.71 -3.15
N GLN A 7 4.75 -17.48 -3.45
CA GLN A 7 4.83 -18.77 -4.12
C GLN A 7 4.46 -18.74 -5.61
N THR A 8 4.15 -17.57 -6.20
CA THR A 8 3.87 -17.50 -7.64
C THR A 8 5.19 -17.54 -8.41
N ASN A 9 5.55 -18.72 -8.91
CA ASN A 9 6.75 -19.00 -9.71
C ASN A 9 7.03 -17.89 -10.75
N PHE A 10 7.95 -16.98 -10.44
CA PHE A 10 8.60 -15.97 -11.31
C PHE A 10 7.71 -14.99 -12.08
N GLN A 11 6.38 -15.13 -12.02
CA GLN A 11 5.44 -14.23 -12.68
C GLN A 11 5.05 -13.10 -11.72
N VAL A 12 5.45 -11.89 -12.07
CA VAL A 12 5.01 -10.67 -11.41
C VAL A 12 3.49 -10.56 -11.56
N THR A 13 2.76 -10.84 -10.50
CA THR A 13 1.29 -10.94 -10.57
C THR A 13 0.66 -9.57 -10.48
N ASN A 14 -0.23 -9.26 -11.43
CA ASN A 14 -1.06 -8.06 -11.38
C ASN A 14 -2.27 -8.30 -10.47
N VAL A 15 -2.14 -7.95 -9.20
CA VAL A 15 -3.20 -8.10 -8.19
C VAL A 15 -3.91 -6.78 -7.99
N LEU A 16 -5.21 -6.78 -7.66
CA LEU A 16 -5.95 -5.56 -7.30
C LEU A 16 -5.98 -4.42 -8.35
N SER A 17 -5.68 -4.69 -9.62
CA SER A 17 -5.60 -3.65 -10.66
C SER A 17 -6.91 -2.90 -10.95
N LYS A 18 -8.04 -3.39 -10.43
CA LYS A 18 -9.35 -2.74 -10.49
C LYS A 18 -9.76 -2.07 -9.17
N LEU A 19 -8.96 -2.24 -8.12
CA LEU A 19 -9.27 -1.70 -6.80
C LEU A 19 -9.12 -0.18 -6.82
N VAL A 20 -10.19 0.51 -6.43
CA VAL A 20 -10.27 1.98 -6.37
C VAL A 20 -10.10 2.48 -4.94
N VAL A 21 -10.60 1.72 -3.96
CA VAL A 21 -10.55 2.07 -2.54
C VAL A 21 -10.03 0.88 -1.75
N LEU A 22 -9.03 1.10 -0.90
CA LEU A 22 -8.53 0.14 0.08
C LEU A 22 -8.68 0.74 1.48
N GLU A 23 -9.56 0.15 2.29
CA GLU A 23 -9.75 0.54 3.70
C GLU A 23 -9.43 -0.65 4.60
N LEU A 24 -8.56 -0.43 5.59
CA LEU A 24 -8.13 -1.41 6.57
C LEU A 24 -8.33 -0.81 7.96
N ASP A 25 -9.09 -1.48 8.82
CA ASP A 25 -9.43 -1.00 10.16
C ASP A 25 -9.16 -2.09 11.19
N ARG A 26 -8.45 -1.75 12.27
CA ARG A 26 -8.12 -2.64 13.41
C ARG A 26 -7.53 -3.99 13.00
N MET A 27 -6.66 -4.01 11.98
CA MET A 27 -5.97 -5.23 11.55
C MET A 27 -4.76 -5.52 12.45
N GLU A 28 -4.99 -6.09 13.63
CA GLU A 28 -3.97 -6.25 14.67
C GLU A 28 -2.79 -7.14 14.25
N ASN A 29 -3.01 -8.14 13.39
CA ASN A 29 -1.92 -9.02 12.91
C ASN A 29 -1.32 -8.56 11.56
N LEU A 30 -1.72 -7.38 11.06
CA LEU A 30 -1.24 -6.89 9.77
C LEU A 30 0.11 -6.20 9.93
N GLU A 31 1.16 -6.92 9.57
CA GLU A 31 2.51 -6.35 9.54
C GLU A 31 2.84 -5.61 8.24
N GLU A 32 2.31 -6.10 7.11
CA GLU A 32 2.58 -5.59 5.77
C GLU A 32 1.42 -5.94 4.81
N LEU A 33 1.25 -5.18 3.73
CA LEU A 33 0.20 -5.45 2.74
C LEU A 33 0.52 -6.68 1.86
N PHE A 34 1.76 -6.83 1.40
CA PHE A 34 2.12 -7.87 0.43
C PHE A 34 3.29 -8.74 0.91
N ASN A 35 3.09 -10.05 0.95
CA ASN A 35 4.14 -11.06 1.17
C ASN A 35 4.62 -11.61 -0.18
N GLY A 36 5.40 -10.83 -0.92
CA GLY A 36 5.94 -11.24 -2.22
C GLY A 36 5.89 -10.15 -3.28
N PRO A 37 6.57 -10.34 -4.42
CA PRO A 37 6.58 -9.38 -5.51
C PRO A 37 5.19 -9.26 -6.15
N ILE A 38 4.84 -8.04 -6.58
CA ILE A 38 3.61 -7.75 -7.34
C ILE A 38 3.94 -6.84 -8.51
N SER A 39 3.06 -6.78 -9.51
CA SER A 39 3.21 -5.89 -10.65
C SER A 39 3.21 -4.43 -10.23
N LEU A 40 4.01 -3.62 -10.92
CA LEU A 40 4.02 -2.17 -10.78
C LEU A 40 2.59 -1.60 -10.88
N ASP A 41 1.78 -2.15 -11.78
CA ASP A 41 0.42 -1.69 -12.06
C ASP A 41 -0.67 -2.31 -11.16
N SER A 42 -0.28 -3.07 -10.14
CA SER A 42 -1.22 -3.73 -9.23
C SER A 42 -2.18 -2.76 -8.55
N LEU A 43 -1.74 -1.53 -8.26
CA LEU A 43 -2.57 -0.51 -7.60
C LEU A 43 -2.78 0.72 -8.48
N LYS A 44 -2.65 0.60 -9.80
CA LYS A 44 -2.70 1.76 -10.70
C LYS A 44 -4.01 2.54 -10.62
N ASN A 45 -5.13 1.87 -10.30
CA ASN A 45 -6.46 2.47 -10.21
C ASN A 45 -6.85 2.86 -8.78
N LEU A 46 -5.97 2.65 -7.80
CA LEU A 46 -6.26 2.97 -6.41
C LEU A 46 -6.33 4.50 -6.25
N GLU A 47 -7.46 4.99 -5.79
CA GLU A 47 -7.73 6.41 -5.54
C GLU A 47 -7.69 6.76 -4.05
N LYS A 48 -8.10 5.83 -3.18
CA LYS A 48 -8.09 6.02 -1.72
C LYS A 48 -7.42 4.86 -1.01
N LEU A 49 -6.50 5.18 -0.11
CA LEU A 49 -5.93 4.27 0.88
C LEU A 49 -6.26 4.79 2.29
N SER A 50 -6.99 4.02 3.08
CA SER A 50 -7.29 4.33 4.48
C SER A 50 -6.84 3.19 5.38
N ILE A 51 -6.02 3.48 6.38
CA ILE A 51 -5.56 2.49 7.35
C ILE A 51 -5.71 3.06 8.76
N LYS A 52 -6.50 2.39 9.59
CA LYS A 52 -6.89 2.84 10.91
C LYS A 52 -6.60 1.76 11.94
N ASP A 53 -6.01 2.13 13.06
CA ASP A 53 -5.76 1.26 14.22
C ASP A 53 -4.96 -0.04 13.90
N CYS A 54 -4.09 -0.02 12.88
CA CYS A 54 -3.25 -1.17 12.50
C CYS A 54 -1.89 -1.12 13.23
N LYS A 55 -1.91 -1.50 14.51
CA LYS A 55 -0.78 -1.30 15.47
C LYS A 55 0.52 -2.03 15.14
N HIS A 56 0.46 -3.07 14.32
CA HIS A 56 1.64 -3.87 13.96
C HIS A 56 2.13 -3.60 12.54
N LEU A 57 1.51 -2.65 11.82
CA LEU A 57 1.86 -2.33 10.44
C LEU A 57 3.22 -1.62 10.39
N ARG A 58 4.20 -2.27 9.75
CA ARG A 58 5.59 -1.79 9.65
C ARG A 58 5.87 -1.09 8.32
N SER A 59 5.18 -1.49 7.26
CA SER A 59 5.36 -0.95 5.91
C SER A 59 4.11 -1.15 5.06
N LEU A 60 3.80 -0.17 4.21
CA LEU A 60 2.72 -0.26 3.22
C LEU A 60 3.15 -1.08 2.00
N PHE A 61 4.29 -0.71 1.40
CA PHE A 61 4.77 -1.29 0.16
C PHE A 61 6.28 -1.51 0.23
N LYS A 62 6.72 -2.76 0.05
CA LYS A 62 8.15 -3.11 -0.08
C LYS A 62 8.73 -2.86 -1.48
N PHE A 63 7.84 -2.78 -2.48
CA PHE A 63 8.19 -2.65 -3.89
C PHE A 63 7.65 -1.33 -4.45
N LYS A 64 8.25 -0.84 -5.53
CA LYS A 64 7.72 0.32 -6.25
C LYS A 64 6.38 -0.06 -6.88
N LEU A 65 5.38 0.81 -6.70
CA LEU A 65 4.05 0.68 -7.30
C LEU A 65 3.69 1.94 -8.07
N ASN A 66 2.94 1.76 -9.15
CA ASN A 66 2.27 2.82 -9.85
C ASN A 66 0.99 3.17 -9.07
N LEU A 67 1.01 4.34 -8.43
CA LEU A 67 -0.09 4.89 -7.66
C LEU A 67 -0.56 6.22 -8.29
N CYS A 68 -0.49 6.32 -9.63
CA CYS A 68 -0.73 7.59 -10.34
C CYS A 68 -2.14 8.17 -10.14
N ASN A 69 -3.12 7.33 -9.79
CA ASN A 69 -4.49 7.75 -9.50
C ASN A 69 -4.77 7.96 -8.00
N LEU A 70 -3.79 7.76 -7.11
CA LEU A 70 -3.98 7.87 -5.67
C LEU A 70 -4.19 9.34 -5.29
N LYS A 71 -5.35 9.65 -4.73
CA LYS A 71 -5.80 10.99 -4.35
C LYS A 71 -5.74 11.18 -2.84
N THR A 72 -6.04 10.14 -2.07
CA THR A 72 -6.22 10.23 -0.62
C THR A 72 -5.46 9.11 0.08
N VAL A 73 -4.68 9.49 1.09
CA VAL A 73 -4.04 8.59 2.05
C VAL A 73 -4.43 9.02 3.46
N GLU A 74 -5.16 8.17 4.17
CA GLU A 74 -5.52 8.34 5.57
C GLU A 74 -4.78 7.28 6.40
N LEU A 75 -3.92 7.72 7.32
CA LEU A 75 -3.30 6.86 8.32
C LEU A 75 -3.69 7.37 9.71
N GLN A 76 -4.37 6.54 10.50
CA GLN A 76 -4.82 6.92 11.84
C GLN A 76 -4.44 5.83 12.84
N SER A 77 -3.89 6.22 13.99
CA SER A 77 -3.54 5.28 15.07
C SER A 77 -2.65 4.10 14.61
N CYS A 78 -1.79 4.34 13.62
CA CYS A 78 -0.81 3.37 13.13
C CYS A 78 0.59 3.75 13.62
N PRO A 79 1.54 2.80 13.72
CA PRO A 79 2.94 3.13 13.96
C PRO A 79 3.48 4.09 12.90
N THR A 80 4.52 4.86 13.23
CA THR A 80 5.20 5.71 12.24
C THR A 80 5.74 4.84 11.11
N ILE A 81 5.14 4.93 9.93
CA ILE A 81 5.53 4.14 8.76
C ILE A 81 6.63 4.88 7.98
N ASP A 82 7.75 4.22 7.70
CA ASP A 82 8.81 4.77 6.84
C ASP A 82 8.33 4.83 5.38
N PHE A 83 7.92 6.02 4.93
CA PHE A 83 7.58 6.30 3.54
C PHE A 83 8.85 6.47 2.70
N LYS A 84 9.35 5.38 2.11
CA LYS A 84 10.37 5.50 1.07
C LYS A 84 9.75 6.05 -0.22
N LYS A 85 9.74 7.38 -0.36
CA LYS A 85 9.24 8.12 -1.53
C LYS A 85 9.92 7.61 -2.81
N SER A 86 9.18 6.92 -3.67
CA SER A 86 9.63 6.65 -5.04
C SER A 86 9.50 7.93 -5.86
N ARG A 87 10.63 8.45 -6.38
CA ARG A 87 10.65 9.63 -7.25
C ARG A 87 9.76 9.41 -8.48
N GLY A 88 8.59 10.04 -8.45
CA GLY A 88 7.58 10.12 -9.50
C GLY A 88 6.66 11.30 -9.18
N THR A 89 6.92 12.42 -9.85
CA THR A 89 6.27 13.74 -9.82
C THR A 89 4.80 13.83 -9.41
N ARG A 90 4.53 14.36 -8.21
CA ARG A 90 3.86 15.64 -7.90
C ARG A 90 3.81 15.76 -6.38
N ASP A 91 4.14 16.93 -5.86
CA ASP A 91 4.30 17.17 -4.43
C ASP A 91 2.99 16.97 -3.69
N ILE A 92 2.92 15.89 -2.91
CA ILE A 92 1.98 15.77 -1.80
C ILE A 92 2.66 16.42 -0.58
N GLU A 93 2.96 17.70 -0.70
CA GLU A 93 3.24 18.58 0.44
C GLU A 93 1.89 18.81 1.13
N ASN A 94 1.47 17.86 1.97
CA ASN A 94 0.46 17.96 3.04
C ASN A 94 -0.08 16.56 3.39
N ILE A 95 0.81 15.66 3.84
CA ILE A 95 0.35 14.60 4.72
C ILE A 95 0.68 15.12 6.11
N SER A 96 -0.31 15.74 6.75
CA SER A 96 -0.25 16.00 8.19
C SER A 96 -0.04 14.64 8.86
N LEU A 97 1.12 14.49 9.50
CA LEU A 97 1.40 13.40 10.45
C LEU A 97 0.53 13.56 11.70
#